data_AF-A0A0K9GIN3-F1
#
_entry.id   AF-A0A0K9GIN3-F1
#
_cell.length_a   1.000
_cell.length_b   1.000
_cell.length_c   1.000
_cell.angle_alpha   90.00
_cell.angle_beta   90.00
_cell.angle_gamma   90.00
#
_symmetry.space_group_name_H-M   'P 1'
#
loop_
_entity.id
_entity.type
_entity.pdbx_description
1 polymer ?
#
loop_
_entity_poly.entity_id
_entity_poly.type
_entity_poly.pdbx_seq_one_letter_code
_entity_poly.pdbx_strand_id
1 'polypeptide(L)'
;MKYPYTEEERNQVMMNFMKEGKVTAIPAKEKKKYILLDQFIKRLDAGKMYSEQEINNELLSMYSLNDYVEQRRYLIMFGFMKRTSDGAKYWLIQEDRSENEEHKFLK
;
A
#
# COMPACT_ATOMS: atom_id res chain seq x y z
N MET A 1 8.47 -4.37 8.17
CA MET A 1 8.38 -4.43 6.68
C MET A 1 8.42 -5.87 6.17
N LYS A 2 7.34 -6.35 5.53
CA LYS A 2 7.17 -7.77 5.10
C LYS A 2 8.01 -8.17 3.88
N TYR A 3 8.19 -7.25 2.94
CA TYR A 3 9.06 -7.46 1.77
C TYR A 3 10.03 -6.27 1.65
N PRO A 4 11.32 -6.42 2.00
CA PRO A 4 12.29 -5.36 1.78
C PRO A 4 12.49 -5.12 0.28
N TYR A 5 12.62 -3.85 -0.10
CA TYR A 5 12.93 -3.44 -1.47
C TYR A 5 13.77 -2.17 -1.49
N THR A 6 14.52 -1.97 -2.57
CA THR A 6 15.31 -0.73 -2.77
C THR A 6 14.48 0.35 -3.46
N GLU A 7 14.99 1.59 -3.46
CA GLU A 7 14.33 2.68 -4.16
C GLU A 7 14.30 2.44 -5.68
N GLU A 8 15.34 1.82 -6.25
CA GLU A 8 15.37 1.45 -7.67
C GLU A 8 14.27 0.44 -8.00
N GLU A 9 14.07 -0.57 -7.16
CA GLU A 9 12.97 -1.55 -7.34
C GLU A 9 11.61 -0.87 -7.25
N ARG A 10 11.43 0.06 -6.29
CA ARG A 10 10.21 0.87 -6.21
C ARG A 10 9.97 1.63 -7.50
N ASN A 11 10.97 2.39 -7.96
CA ASN A 11 10.86 3.22 -9.16
C ASN A 11 10.56 2.40 -10.41
N GLN A 12 11.20 1.23 -10.57
CA GLN A 12 10.90 0.30 -11.65
C GLN A 12 9.46 -0.21 -11.60
N VAL A 13 8.93 -0.54 -10.41
CA VAL A 13 7.54 -0.97 -10.29
C VAL A 13 6.58 0.18 -10.60
N MET A 14 6.85 1.39 -10.12
CA MET A 14 6.02 2.56 -10.43
C MET A 14 6.00 2.83 -11.94
N MET A 15 7.16 2.83 -12.59
CA MET A 15 7.27 3.10 -14.03
C MET A 15 6.52 2.05 -14.88
N ASN A 16 6.53 0.79 -14.46
CA ASN A 16 5.94 -0.30 -15.25
C ASN A 16 4.43 -0.49 -15.01
N PHE A 17 3.94 -0.17 -13.80
CA PHE A 17 2.58 -0.50 -13.38
C PHE A 17 1.74 0.72 -13.02
N MET A 18 2.29 1.94 -13.03
CA MET A 18 1.54 3.17 -12.82
C MET A 18 1.69 4.16 -13.98
N LYS A 19 0.59 4.83 -14.29
CA LYS A 19 0.54 5.97 -15.22
C LYS A 19 -0.40 7.02 -14.64
N GLU A 20 0.05 8.27 -14.58
CA GLU A 20 -0.75 9.42 -14.12
C GLU A 20 -1.38 9.18 -12.72
N GLY A 21 -0.64 8.54 -11.82
CA GLY A 21 -1.09 8.26 -10.46
C GLY A 21 -2.07 7.08 -10.32
N LYS A 22 -2.39 6.38 -11.41
CA LYS A 22 -3.25 5.19 -11.44
C LYS A 22 -2.46 3.93 -11.81
N VAL A 23 -2.87 2.80 -11.25
CA VAL A 23 -2.32 1.48 -11.55
C VAL A 23 -2.93 0.98 -12.85
N THR A 24 -2.09 0.71 -13.84
CA THR A 24 -2.50 0.26 -15.18
C THR A 24 -2.66 -1.25 -15.27
N ALA A 25 -1.90 -1.99 -14.46
CA ALA A 25 -1.97 -3.45 -14.39
C ALA A 25 -1.55 -3.95 -13.01
N ILE A 26 -2.22 -5.01 -12.52
CA ILE A 26 -1.85 -5.66 -11.26
C ILE A 26 -0.71 -6.66 -11.52
N PRO A 27 0.46 -6.52 -10.86
CA PRO A 27 1.56 -7.44 -11.06
C PRO A 27 1.28 -8.82 -10.46
N ALA A 28 1.72 -9.88 -11.13
CA ALA A 28 1.56 -11.25 -10.63
C ALA A 28 2.42 -11.55 -9.38
N LYS A 29 3.57 -10.88 -9.22
CA LYS A 29 4.50 -11.11 -8.10
C LYS A 29 4.07 -10.34 -6.86
N GLU A 30 3.97 -11.02 -5.72
CA GLU A 30 3.56 -10.40 -4.44
C GLU A 30 4.43 -9.22 -4.03
N LYS A 31 5.77 -9.31 -4.16
CA LYS A 31 6.68 -8.20 -3.85
C LYS A 31 6.32 -6.92 -4.61
N LYS A 32 5.91 -7.03 -5.87
CA LYS A 32 5.48 -5.88 -6.67
C LYS A 32 4.12 -5.34 -6.23
N LYS A 33 3.17 -6.22 -5.86
CA LYS A 33 1.89 -5.82 -5.25
C LYS A 33 2.13 -5.05 -3.94
N TYR A 34 3.04 -5.54 -3.10
CA TYR A 34 3.43 -4.91 -1.84
C TYR A 34 3.98 -3.49 -2.06
N ILE A 35 4.87 -3.30 -3.03
CA ILE A 35 5.43 -1.98 -3.36
C ILE A 35 4.33 -0.99 -3.79
N LEU A 36 3.39 -1.42 -4.63
CA LEU A 36 2.26 -0.57 -5.06
C LEU A 36 1.37 -0.18 -3.88
N LEU A 37 1.05 -1.14 -3.01
CA LEU A 37 0.22 -0.91 -1.83
C LEU A 37 0.94 -0.05 -0.77
N ASP A 38 2.26 -0.17 -0.63
CA ASP A 38 3.03 0.75 0.22
C ASP A 38 2.96 2.20 -0.31
N GLN A 39 2.97 2.41 -1.64
CA GLN A 39 2.77 3.76 -2.17
C GLN A 39 1.33 4.25 -1.98
N PHE A 40 0.34 3.36 -2.05
CA PHE A 40 -1.05 3.70 -1.81
C PHE A 40 -1.27 4.21 -0.37
N ILE A 41 -0.81 3.47 0.64
CA ILE A 41 -1.06 3.83 2.05
C ILE A 41 -0.37 5.12 2.50
N LYS A 42 0.65 5.60 1.78
CA LYS A 42 1.25 6.92 2.02
C LYS A 42 0.28 8.09 1.76
N ARG A 43 -0.83 7.83 1.07
CA ARG A 43 -1.91 8.80 0.84
C ARG A 43 -2.95 8.82 1.97
N LEU A 44 -2.88 7.86 2.88
CA LEU A 44 -3.81 7.73 4.00
C LEU A 44 -3.20 8.37 5.26
N ASP A 45 -4.06 8.91 6.10
CA ASP A 45 -3.74 9.56 7.36
C ASP A 45 -3.51 8.52 8.46
N ALA A 46 -2.33 8.59 9.07
CA ALA A 46 -2.02 7.78 10.25
C ALA A 46 -2.93 8.17 11.42
N GLY A 47 -3.43 7.17 12.15
CA GLY A 47 -4.32 7.38 13.29
C GLY A 47 -5.79 7.66 12.92
N LYS A 48 -6.12 7.85 11.64
CA LYS A 48 -7.52 7.92 11.19
C LYS A 48 -8.14 6.52 11.08
N MET A 49 -9.38 6.43 11.53
CA MET A 49 -10.27 5.29 11.27
C MET A 49 -11.08 5.59 10.03
N TYR A 50 -11.03 4.68 9.07
CA TYR A 50 -11.77 4.75 7.81
C TYR A 50 -12.91 3.74 7.82
N SER A 51 -14.05 4.12 7.28
CA SER A 51 -15.11 3.19 6.90
C SER A 51 -14.70 2.33 5.70
N GLU A 52 -15.41 1.22 5.47
CA GLU A 52 -15.24 0.43 4.25
C GLU A 52 -15.40 1.28 2.99
N GLN A 53 -16.40 2.16 2.96
CA GLN A 53 -16.68 3.01 1.81
C GLN A 53 -15.56 4.01 1.54
N GLU A 54 -14.99 4.64 2.59
CA GLU A 54 -13.85 5.55 2.43
C GLU A 54 -12.64 4.80 1.85
N ILE A 55 -12.28 3.63 2.39
CA ILE A 55 -11.16 2.84 1.84
C ILE A 55 -11.41 2.42 0.40
N ASN A 56 -12.65 2.06 0.05
CA ASN A 56 -12.98 1.75 -1.34
C ASN A 56 -12.78 2.95 -2.25
N ASN A 57 -13.24 4.13 -1.84
CA ASN A 57 -13.09 5.35 -2.63
C ASN A 57 -11.61 5.72 -2.82
N GLU A 58 -10.81 5.62 -1.75
CA GLU A 58 -9.36 5.83 -1.82
C GLU A 58 -8.70 4.83 -2.77
N LEU A 59 -9.02 3.54 -2.65
CA LEU A 59 -8.50 2.51 -3.54
C LEU A 59 -8.90 2.79 -5.00
N LEU A 60 -10.13 3.20 -5.26
CA LEU A 60 -10.63 3.53 -6.61
C LEU A 60 -9.96 4.78 -7.21
N SER A 61 -9.35 5.64 -6.40
CA SER A 61 -8.54 6.75 -6.90
C SER A 61 -7.26 6.28 -7.61
N MET A 62 -6.75 5.10 -7.24
CA MET A 62 -5.49 4.54 -7.71
C MET A 62 -5.65 3.22 -8.48
N TYR A 63 -6.66 2.41 -8.20
CA TYR A 63 -6.91 1.09 -8.77
C TYR A 63 -8.25 1.04 -9.50
N SER A 64 -8.40 0.09 -10.42
CA SER A 64 -9.64 -0.11 -11.19
C SER A 64 -10.77 -0.73 -10.34
N LEU A 65 -12.01 -0.54 -10.78
CA LEU A 65 -13.24 -1.06 -10.15
C LEU A 65 -13.24 -2.58 -9.95
N ASN A 66 -12.48 -3.33 -10.75
CA ASN A 66 -12.44 -4.79 -10.64
C ASN A 66 -11.39 -5.29 -9.62
N ASP A 67 -10.47 -4.43 -9.18
CA ASP A 67 -9.29 -4.85 -8.42
C ASP A 67 -9.32 -4.40 -6.95
N TYR A 68 -10.11 -3.38 -6.60
CA TYR A 68 -10.08 -2.74 -5.28
C TYR A 68 -10.39 -3.71 -4.13
N VAL A 69 -11.31 -4.67 -4.31
CA VAL A 69 -11.66 -5.66 -3.28
C VAL A 69 -10.46 -6.54 -2.94
N GLU A 70 -9.70 -6.98 -3.95
CA GLU A 70 -8.50 -7.78 -3.76
C GLU A 70 -7.39 -6.95 -3.09
N GLN A 71 -7.21 -5.70 -3.52
CA GLN A 71 -6.24 -4.79 -2.90
C GLN A 71 -6.53 -4.56 -1.41
N ARG A 72 -7.80 -4.39 -1.04
CA ARG A 72 -8.20 -4.27 0.37
C ARG A 72 -7.84 -5.51 1.20
N ARG A 73 -7.96 -6.71 0.63
CA ARG A 73 -7.51 -7.95 1.28
C ARG A 73 -5.99 -7.97 1.44
N TYR A 74 -5.25 -7.55 0.41
CA TYR A 74 -3.80 -7.47 0.47
C TYR A 74 -3.29 -6.45 1.49
N LEU A 75 -3.97 -5.31 1.67
CA LEU A 75 -3.64 -4.34 2.73
C LEU A 75 -3.65 -4.98 4.13
N ILE A 76 -4.62 -5.85 4.40
CA ILE A 76 -4.67 -6.61 5.66
C ILE A 76 -3.61 -7.72 5.66
N MET A 77 -3.50 -8.50 4.58
CA MET A 77 -2.61 -9.65 4.47
C MET A 77 -1.12 -9.27 4.57
N PHE A 78 -0.76 -8.09 4.07
CA PHE A 78 0.60 -7.55 4.16
C PHE A 78 0.87 -6.80 5.45
N GLY A 79 -0.14 -6.62 6.30
CA GLY A 79 0.00 -5.95 7.60
C GLY A 79 0.06 -4.42 7.51
N PHE A 80 -0.38 -3.82 6.41
CA PHE A 80 -0.47 -2.37 6.31
C PHE A 80 -1.64 -1.81 7.11
N MET A 81 -2.72 -2.58 7.22
CA MET A 81 -3.95 -2.17 7.88
C MET A 81 -4.53 -3.26 8.76
N LYS A 82 -5.30 -2.82 9.76
CA LYS A 82 -6.24 -3.68 10.50
C LYS A 82 -7.66 -3.30 10.13
N ARG A 83 -8.58 -4.22 10.44
CA ARG A 83 -10.02 -4.00 10.32
C ARG A 83 -10.77 -4.57 11.51
N THR A 84 -11.97 -4.07 11.77
CA THR A 84 -12.90 -4.69 12.71
C THR A 84 -13.38 -6.06 12.20
N SER A 85 -13.84 -6.92 13.11
CA SER A 85 -14.31 -8.28 12.78
C SER A 85 -15.51 -8.27 11.82
N ASP A 86 -16.36 -7.26 11.94
CA ASP A 86 -17.51 -7.00 11.05
C ASP A 86 -17.11 -6.37 9.71
N GLY A 87 -15.85 -5.94 9.54
CA GLY A 87 -15.35 -5.29 8.34
C GLY A 87 -15.79 -3.84 8.16
N ALA A 88 -16.49 -3.23 9.12
CA ALA A 88 -17.03 -1.88 8.98
C ALA A 88 -15.96 -0.78 9.04
N LYS A 89 -14.88 -1.01 9.78
CA LYS A 89 -13.81 -0.02 10.01
C LYS A 89 -12.43 -0.58 9.71
N TYR A 90 -11.57 0.30 9.23
CA TYR A 90 -10.20 0.05 8.80
C TYR A 90 -9.27 1.13 9.35
N TRP A 91 -8.02 0.78 9.67
CA TRP A 91 -7.01 1.76 10.09
C TRP A 91 -5.61 1.29 9.74
N LEU A 92 -4.71 2.24 9.47
CA LEU A 92 -3.29 1.96 9.29
C LEU A 92 -2.70 1.38 10.58
N ILE A 93 -1.87 0.35 10.44
CA ILE A 93 -1.02 -0.09 11.53
C ILE A 93 0.10 0.94 11.66
N GLN A 94 0.19 1.59 12.83
CA GLN A 94 1.35 2.39 13.20
C GLN A 94 2.53 1.42 13.47
N GLU A 95 3.14 0.90 12.41
CA GLU A 95 4.52 0.44 12.51
C GLU A 95 5.38 1.70 12.61
N ASP A 96 6.23 1.73 13.62
CA ASP A 96 7.28 2.74 13.79
C ASP A 96 8.20 2.69 12.56
N ARG A 97 7.87 3.49 11.54
CA ARG A 97 8.68 3.68 10.33
C ARG A 97 9.82 4.65 10.62
N SER A 98 10.41 4.58 11.82
CA SER A 98 11.67 5.25 12.12
C SER A 98 12.72 4.76 11.11
N GLU A 99 12.97 5.65 10.14
CA GLU A 99 14.25 5.94 9.49
C GLU A 99 15.26 4.80 9.51
N ASN A 100 15.28 3.99 8.45
CA ASN A 100 16.48 3.25 8.05
C ASN A 100 17.04 3.83 6.74
N GLU A 101 17.09 5.17 6.63
CA GLU A 101 17.84 5.84 5.56
C GLU A 101 19.22 6.37 6.03
N GLU A 102 19.54 6.41 7.33
CA GLU A 102 20.82 6.99 7.79
C GLU A 102 22.03 6.04 7.83
N HIS A 103 21.87 4.72 7.74
CA HIS A 103 23.00 3.79 7.93
C HIS A 103 23.62 3.23 6.63
N LYS A 104 23.59 3.99 5.53
CA LYS A 104 24.31 3.63 4.28
C LYS A 104 25.41 4.60 3.86
N PHE A 105 25.74 5.62 4.67
CA PHE A 105 26.82 6.57 4.34
C PHE A 105 27.99 6.66 5.33
N LEU A 106 28.10 5.74 6.29
CA LEU A 106 29.32 5.60 7.10
C LEU A 106 29.66 4.13 7.37
N LYS A 107 30.37 3.52 6.41
CA LYS A 107 31.60 2.72 6.61
C LYS A 107 32.14 2.22 5.27
#